data_AF-A0A356B3G4-F1
#
_entry.id   AF-A0A356B3G4-F1
#
_cell.length_a   1.000
_cell.length_b   1.000
_cell.length_c   1.000
_cell.angle_alpha   90.00
_cell.angle_beta   90.00
_cell.angle_gamma   90.00
#
_symmetry.space_group_name_H-M   'P 1'
#
loop_
_entity.id
_entity.type
_entity.pdbx_description
1 polymer ?
#
loop_
_entity_poly.entity_id
_entity_poly.type
_entity_poly.pdbx_seq_one_letter_code
_entity_poly.pdbx_strand_id
1 'polypeptide(L)' 'MPVLDGLAIMEKSFTDKDLNTKFIVMSSINDPLIAQESFNIGASYYMLKPI' A
#
# COMPACT_ATOMS: atom_id res chain seq x y z
N MET A 1 4.16 6.82 7.76
CA MET A 1 3.62 8.14 8.12
C MET A 1 3.07 8.02 9.53
N PRO A 2 3.53 8.80 10.52
CA PRO A 2 3.28 8.48 11.94
C PRO A 2 1.83 8.64 12.40
N VAL A 3 0.93 9.20 11.59
CA VAL A 3 -0.48 9.44 11.96
C VAL A 3 -1.47 8.60 11.12
N LEU A 4 -1.03 7.98 10.03
CA LEU A 4 -1.95 7.33 9.07
C LEU A 4 -1.33 6.07 8.48
N ASP A 5 -2.04 4.95 8.66
CA ASP A 5 -1.68 3.64 8.11
C ASP A 5 -2.05 3.59 6.62
N GLY A 6 -1.02 3.51 5.76
CA GLY A 6 -1.19 3.51 4.31
C GLY A 6 -1.93 2.27 3.78
N LEU A 7 -1.79 1.11 4.44
CA LEU A 7 -2.48 -0.11 4.02
C LEU A 7 -3.98 0.00 4.30
N ALA A 8 -4.36 0.50 5.47
CA ALA A 8 -5.75 0.71 5.84
C ALA A 8 -6.49 1.71 4.92
N ILE A 9 -5.80 2.76 4.46
CA ILE A 9 -6.37 3.68 3.45
C ILE A 9 -6.65 2.93 2.16
N MET A 10 -5.68 2.14 1.70
CA MET A 10 -5.78 1.42 0.44
C MET A 10 -6.93 0.41 0.48
N GLU A 11 -7.07 -0.36 1.57
CA GLU A 11 -8.22 -1.23 1.79
C GLU A 11 -9.55 -0.46 1.72
N LYS A 12 -9.63 0.67 2.42
CA LYS A 12 -10.84 1.50 2.41
C LYS A 12 -11.14 2.05 1.03
N SER A 13 -10.13 2.44 0.26
CA SER A 13 -10.29 2.93 -1.11
C SER A 13 -10.90 1.87 -2.03
N PHE A 14 -10.57 0.59 -1.85
CA PHE A 14 -11.15 -0.49 -2.65
C PHE A 14 -12.64 -0.78 -2.34
N THR A 15 -13.19 -0.22 -1.26
CA THR A 15 -14.65 -0.29 -1.00
C THR A 15 -15.47 0.62 -1.90
N ASP A 16 -14.84 1.65 -2.48
CA ASP A 16 -15.46 2.56 -3.44
C ASP A 16 -15.37 1.96 -4.85
N LYS A 17 -16.53 1.59 -5.41
CA LYS A 17 -16.62 0.91 -6.71
C LYS A 17 -16.34 1.84 -7.89
N ASP A 18 -16.47 3.15 -7.69
CA ASP A 18 -16.25 4.14 -8.75
C ASP A 18 -14.77 4.59 -8.79
N LEU A 19 -13.98 4.25 -7.75
CA LEU A 19 -12.58 4.60 -7.67
C LEU A 19 -11.71 3.62 -8.45
N ASN A 20 -11.36 3.98 -9.68
CA ASN A 20 -10.38 3.26 -10.50
C ASN A 20 -9.01 3.96 -10.43
N THR A 21 -8.15 3.52 -9.50
CA THR A 21 -6.81 4.07 -9.32
C THR A 21 -5.75 2.97 -9.17
N LYS A 22 -4.48 3.35 -9.27
CA LYS A 22 -3.32 2.47 -9.07
C LYS A 22 -2.56 2.90 -7.84
N PHE A 23 -2.35 1.97 -6.92
CA PHE A 23 -1.58 2.22 -5.70
C PHE A 23 -0.12 1.80 -5.87
N ILE A 24 0.79 2.69 -5.47
CA ILE A 24 2.22 2.39 -5.35
C ILE A 24 2.58 2.51 -3.88
N VAL A 25 3.08 1.43 -3.29
CA VAL A 25 3.43 1.38 -1.87
C VAL A 25 4.92 1.62 -1.71
N MET A 26 5.29 2.56 -0.83
CA MET A 26 6.67 2.86 -0.47
C MET A 26 6.86 2.65 1.03
N SER A 27 7.82 1.80 1.40
CA SER A 27 8.10 1.44 2.79
C SER A 27 9.55 1.73 3.17
N SER A 28 9.79 2.26 4.38
CA SER A 28 11.14 2.29 4.97
C SER A 28 11.48 1.00 5.72
N ILE A 29 10.54 0.08 5.85
CA ILE A 29 10.69 -1.20 6.51
C ILE A 29 10.96 -2.25 5.44
N ASN A 30 12.11 -2.92 5.54
CA ASN A 30 12.47 -4.04 4.68
C ASN A 30 11.92 -5.36 5.25
N ASP A 31 10.59 -5.50 5.19
CA ASP A 31 9.88 -6.70 5.62
C ASP A 31 9.10 -7.30 4.43
N PRO A 32 9.44 -8.52 3.98
CA PRO A 32 8.73 -9.21 2.90
C PRO A 32 7.24 -9.40 3.17
N LEU A 33 6.83 -9.52 4.43
CA LEU A 33 5.43 -9.70 4.81
C LEU A 33 4.61 -8.46 4.45
N ILE A 34 5.15 -7.26 4.71
CA ILE A 34 4.50 -5.99 4.37
C ILE A 34 4.38 -5.84 2.85
N ALA A 35 5.41 -6.24 2.10
CA ALA A 35 5.35 -6.25 0.65
C ALA A 35 4.24 -7.19 0.14
N GLN A 36 4.18 -8.42 0.65
CA GLN A 36 3.16 -9.40 0.28
C GLN A 36 1.75 -8.92 0.61
N GLU A 37 1.53 -8.37 1.80
CA GLU A 37 0.25 -7.83 2.24
C GLU A 37 -0.21 -6.68 1.34
N SER A 38 0.70 -5.77 0.96
CA SER A 38 0.38 -4.68 0.06
C SER A 38 -0.13 -5.16 -1.31
N PHE A 39 0.47 -6.22 -1.87
CA PHE A 39 0.01 -6.82 -3.12
C PHE A 39 -1.32 -7.54 -2.96
N ASN A 40 -1.55 -8.21 -1.83
CA ASN A 40 -2.80 -8.90 -1.54
C ASN A 40 -4.00 -7.92 -1.48
N ILE A 41 -3.78 -6.72 -0.93
CA ILE A 41 -4.81 -5.67 -0.89
C ILE A 41 -5.06 -5.08 -2.29
N GLY A 42 -4.01 -4.97 -3.13
CA GLY A 42 -4.14 -4.51 -4.53
C GLY A 42 -3.12 -3.49 -4.99
N ALA A 43 -1.98 -3.35 -4.30
CA ALA A 43 -0.88 -2.51 -4.76
C ALA A 43 -0.43 -2.94 -6.16
N SER A 44 -0.21 -1.97 -7.03
CA SER A 44 0.31 -2.18 -8.38
C SER A 44 1.84 -2.28 -8.39
N TYR A 45 2.50 -1.72 -7.38
CA TYR A 45 3.94 -1.77 -7.20
C TYR A 45 4.31 -1.54 -5.73
N TYR A 46 5.45 -2.11 -5.32
CA TYR A 46 6.03 -1.91 -4.00
C TYR A 46 7.50 -1.52 -4.16
N MET A 47 7.96 -0.54 -3.40
CA MET A 47 9.37 -0.18 -3.32
C MET A 47 9.81 0.18 -1.90
N LEU A 48 11.10 -0.03 -1.65
CA LEU A 48 11.72 0.53 -0.47
C LEU A 48 11.97 2.02 -0.69
N LYS A 49 11.80 2.81 0.37
CA LYS A 49 12.15 4.22 0.36
C LYS A 49 13.65 4.34 0.03
N PRO A 50 14.04 5.15 -0.97
CA PRO A 50 15.44 5.39 -1.23
C PRO A 50 16.10 6.04 -0.01
N ILE A 51 17.32 5.59 0.27
CA ILE A 51 18.17 6.09 1.36
C ILE A 51 18.56 7.55 1.07
#